data_AF-A0A955IKV9-F1
#
_entry.id   AF-A0A955IKV9-F1
#
_cell.length_a   1.000
_cell.length_b   1.000
_cell.length_c   1.000
_cell.angle_alpha   90.00
_cell.angle_beta   90.00
_cell.angle_gamma   90.00
#
_symmetry.space_group_name_H-M   'P 1'
#
loop_
_entity.id
_entity.type
_entity.pdbx_description
1 polymer ?
#
loop_
_entity_poly.entity_id
_entity_poly.type
_entity_poly.pdbx_seq_one_letter_code
_entity_poly.pdbx_strand_id
1 'polypeptide(L)'
;MFHASYRLVWISALFVVGCASRPAMDAVVIDARDQDRLPATARIESPASKRVLAGPTDARVIGSRDVFEVASGGAPIVVDFDDLPPGATIGDWTVAGVTLHGAGAPLLVVRAHDTFTPATFTDVPDPARYRLIATSGAQILSPGGIELAPGPNPAVENDDVTLVFDPPVAAVGFDVLTPSADGMSFVTVTAIGSDGAVLWSGSVDLPRVRGETRYAPPGAGFWGIVAEACVIREVRVDETDGDAACPDSNIGIDSIRFAPTTDVRGADLDGNAVVDAADLGALLVAWRESGVTAAASWRAGDLNRDRRVDATDVLAWLDACAAE
;
A
#
# COMPACT_ATOMS: atom_id res chain seq x y z
N MET A 1 -21.54 -58.68 23.06
CA MET A 1 -21.51 -57.44 23.87
C MET A 1 -20.06 -57.04 24.05
N PHE A 2 -19.55 -56.13 23.23
CA PHE A 2 -18.24 -55.51 23.42
C PHE A 2 -18.46 -54.16 24.10
N HIS A 3 -17.86 -53.95 25.28
CA HIS A 3 -17.79 -52.66 25.95
C HIS A 3 -16.44 -52.02 25.63
N ALA A 4 -16.44 -50.96 24.83
CA ALA A 4 -15.27 -50.11 24.63
C ALA A 4 -15.32 -48.99 25.69
N SER A 5 -14.26 -48.90 26.50
CA SER A 5 -14.07 -47.82 27.47
C SER A 5 -13.18 -46.75 26.85
N TYR A 6 -13.69 -45.53 26.67
CA TYR A 6 -12.88 -44.37 26.28
C TYR A 6 -12.37 -43.66 27.53
N ARG A 7 -11.05 -43.47 27.62
CA ARG A 7 -10.42 -42.59 28.63
C ARG A 7 -10.21 -41.21 28.00
N LEU A 8 -10.87 -40.21 28.57
CA LEU A 8 -10.59 -38.79 28.33
C LEU A 8 -9.32 -38.42 29.10
N VAL A 9 -8.31 -37.86 28.43
CA VAL A 9 -7.10 -37.31 29.07
C VAL A 9 -7.22 -35.78 29.05
N TRP A 10 -7.31 -35.18 30.23
CA TRP A 10 -7.13 -33.75 30.43
C TRP A 10 -5.63 -33.44 30.49
N ILE A 11 -5.15 -32.50 29.68
CA ILE A 11 -3.79 -31.95 29.79
C ILE A 11 -3.91 -30.49 30.20
N SER A 12 -3.42 -30.17 31.40
CA SER A 12 -3.14 -28.79 31.81
C SER A 12 -1.62 -28.60 31.72
N ALA A 13 -1.15 -27.70 30.85
CA ALA A 13 0.26 -27.38 30.73
C ALA A 13 0.48 -25.91 31.16
N LEU A 14 1.18 -25.76 32.29
CA LEU A 14 1.81 -24.54 32.76
C LEU A 14 3.28 -24.62 32.36
N PHE A 15 3.81 -23.70 31.55
CA PHE A 15 5.25 -23.61 31.31
C PHE A 15 5.79 -22.18 31.31
N VAL A 16 6.85 -22.03 32.10
CA VAL A 16 7.76 -20.89 32.20
C VAL A 16 8.76 -20.98 31.04
N VAL A 17 8.91 -19.92 30.24
CA VAL A 17 9.85 -19.87 29.12
C VAL A 17 11.13 -19.12 29.53
N GLY A 18 12.26 -19.84 29.50
CA GLY A 18 13.61 -19.27 29.50
C GLY A 18 14.15 -19.17 28.07
N CYS A 19 14.68 -17.99 27.72
CA CYS A 19 15.18 -17.63 26.40
C CYS A 19 16.61 -18.16 26.16
N ALA A 20 16.87 -18.81 25.01
CA ALA A 20 18.22 -19.02 24.49
C ALA A 20 18.26 -18.99 22.94
N SER A 21 19.29 -18.34 22.43
CA SER A 21 19.64 -17.89 21.07
C SER A 21 19.65 -18.94 19.93
N ARG A 22 19.22 -18.52 18.72
CA ARG A 22 19.36 -19.22 17.41
C ARG A 22 20.61 -18.75 16.62
N PRO A 23 21.21 -19.59 15.73
CA PRO A 23 22.26 -19.16 14.79
C PRO A 23 21.69 -18.76 13.41
N ALA A 24 22.47 -17.97 12.65
CA ALA A 24 22.15 -17.39 11.34
C ALA A 24 22.09 -18.42 10.19
N MET A 25 21.25 -18.17 9.18
CA MET A 25 21.13 -18.94 7.94
C MET A 25 21.59 -18.12 6.71
N ASP A 26 22.33 -18.79 5.81
CA ASP A 26 22.93 -18.24 4.58
C ASP A 26 21.89 -17.97 3.47
N ALA A 27 22.08 -16.86 2.74
CA ALA A 27 21.26 -16.47 1.59
C ALA A 27 21.67 -17.18 0.29
N VAL A 28 20.68 -17.62 -0.49
CA VAL A 28 20.86 -18.11 -1.87
C VAL A 28 20.97 -16.90 -2.81
N VAL A 29 22.13 -16.72 -3.43
CA VAL A 29 22.38 -15.72 -4.47
C VAL A 29 22.03 -16.31 -5.83
N ILE A 30 21.06 -15.73 -6.54
CA ILE A 30 20.87 -15.98 -7.97
C ILE A 30 21.76 -14.99 -8.72
N ASP A 31 22.83 -15.50 -9.34
CA ASP A 31 23.78 -14.71 -10.13
C ASP A 31 23.09 -14.23 -11.43
N ALA A 32 23.12 -12.91 -11.68
CA ALA A 32 22.46 -12.24 -12.79
C ALA A 32 23.07 -12.53 -14.18
N ARG A 33 23.98 -13.51 -14.29
CA ARG A 33 24.72 -13.84 -15.52
C ARG A 33 24.00 -14.79 -16.48
N ASP A 34 22.82 -15.31 -16.13
CA ASP A 34 22.09 -16.28 -16.96
C ASP A 34 20.96 -15.68 -17.84
N GLN A 35 20.79 -14.35 -17.88
CA GLN A 35 19.76 -13.72 -18.71
C GLN A 35 20.00 -13.82 -20.22
N ASP A 36 21.23 -14.10 -20.66
CA ASP A 36 21.58 -14.22 -22.09
C ASP A 36 21.15 -15.55 -22.73
N ARG A 37 20.55 -16.46 -21.95
CA ARG A 37 20.08 -17.77 -22.45
C ARG A 37 18.57 -17.87 -22.64
N LEU A 38 17.81 -16.81 -22.36
CA LEU A 38 16.36 -16.81 -22.51
C LEU A 38 15.94 -16.29 -23.90
N PRO A 39 14.90 -16.89 -24.52
CA PRO A 39 14.37 -16.42 -25.80
C PRO A 39 13.86 -14.98 -25.69
N ALA A 40 13.97 -14.20 -26.77
CA ALA A 40 13.65 -12.77 -26.79
C ALA A 40 12.24 -12.42 -26.29
N THR A 41 11.29 -13.36 -26.37
CA THR A 41 9.91 -13.23 -25.88
C THR A 41 9.75 -13.38 -24.37
N ALA A 42 10.82 -13.74 -23.64
CA ALA A 42 10.85 -13.86 -22.18
C ALA A 42 11.66 -12.74 -21.50
N ARG A 43 12.10 -11.73 -22.27
CA ARG A 43 12.79 -10.55 -21.72
C ARG A 43 11.74 -9.57 -21.19
N ILE A 44 11.61 -9.52 -19.87
CA ILE A 44 10.85 -8.48 -19.19
C ILE A 44 11.68 -7.19 -19.28
N GLU A 45 11.26 -6.23 -20.10
CA GLU A 45 11.79 -4.86 -20.03
C GLU A 45 11.27 -4.23 -18.73
N SER A 46 12.06 -4.29 -17.66
CA SER A 46 11.79 -3.56 -16.42
C SER A 46 12.22 -2.10 -16.59
N PRO A 47 11.34 -1.10 -16.46
CA PRO A 47 11.78 0.21 -15.99
C PRO A 47 12.31 0.03 -14.56
N ALA A 48 13.32 0.82 -14.20
CA ALA A 48 14.19 0.64 -13.05
C ALA A 48 13.46 0.28 -11.74
N SER A 49 13.53 -1.00 -11.34
CA SER A 49 13.24 -1.40 -9.96
C SER A 49 14.42 -0.95 -9.09
N LYS A 50 14.32 0.25 -8.51
CA LYS A 50 15.25 0.73 -7.47
C LYS A 50 15.09 -0.17 -6.25
N ARG A 51 16.06 -1.07 -6.04
CA ARG A 51 16.17 -1.89 -4.83
C ARG A 51 16.74 -1.02 -3.70
N VAL A 52 15.93 -0.69 -2.70
CA VAL A 52 16.34 0.02 -1.47
C VAL A 52 16.68 -0.98 -0.36
N LEU A 53 17.53 -0.54 0.56
CA LEU A 53 18.46 -1.31 1.39
C LEU A 53 17.87 -1.79 2.75
N ALA A 54 18.08 -3.09 3.03
CA ALA A 54 18.32 -3.76 4.32
C ALA A 54 17.43 -3.48 5.57
N GLY A 55 16.38 -4.32 5.69
CA GLY A 55 15.63 -4.74 6.88
C GLY A 55 14.61 -5.81 6.43
N PRO A 56 14.13 -6.76 7.27
CA PRO A 56 13.26 -7.86 6.82
C PRO A 56 11.81 -7.41 6.64
N THR A 57 11.60 -6.41 5.78
CA THR A 57 10.29 -6.02 5.30
C THR A 57 10.34 -6.13 3.79
N ASP A 58 9.81 -7.24 3.27
CA ASP A 58 9.63 -7.52 1.84
C ASP A 58 8.57 -6.58 1.22
N ALA A 59 8.77 -5.27 1.36
CA ALA A 59 7.93 -4.24 0.79
C ALA A 59 8.42 -3.89 -0.61
N ARG A 60 7.49 -3.84 -1.58
CA ARG A 60 7.77 -3.57 -2.99
C ARG A 60 6.90 -2.42 -3.48
N VAL A 61 7.54 -1.42 -4.07
CA VAL A 61 6.85 -0.31 -4.76
C VAL A 61 6.39 -0.75 -6.15
N ILE A 62 5.20 -0.29 -6.54
CA ILE A 62 4.50 -0.64 -7.77
C ILE A 62 3.95 0.65 -8.40
N GLY A 63 4.36 0.95 -9.64
CA GLY A 63 3.93 2.14 -10.38
C GLY A 63 2.75 1.91 -11.34
N SER A 64 2.10 0.75 -11.27
CA SER A 64 0.97 0.39 -12.15
C SER A 64 -0.19 -0.12 -11.32
N ARG A 65 -1.38 0.48 -11.54
CA ARG A 65 -2.62 0.12 -10.86
C ARG A 65 -2.95 -1.36 -11.02
N ASP A 66 -2.92 -1.88 -12.25
CA ASP A 66 -3.24 -3.29 -12.53
C ASP A 66 -2.27 -4.25 -11.81
N VAL A 67 -0.98 -3.92 -11.81
CA VAL A 67 0.04 -4.74 -11.11
C VAL A 67 -0.15 -4.66 -9.59
N PHE A 68 -0.56 -3.50 -9.07
CA PHE A 68 -0.83 -3.31 -7.65
C PHE A 68 -2.03 -4.13 -7.20
N GLU A 69 -3.13 -4.09 -7.96
CA GLU A 69 -4.34 -4.87 -7.66
C GLU A 69 -4.02 -6.37 -7.59
N VAL A 70 -3.26 -6.90 -8.56
CA VAL A 70 -2.80 -8.29 -8.52
C VAL A 70 -1.89 -8.57 -7.31
N ALA A 71 -0.95 -7.69 -7.02
CA ALA A 71 0.03 -7.87 -5.95
C ALA A 71 -0.57 -7.74 -4.54
N SER A 72 -1.64 -6.95 -4.40
CA SER A 72 -2.33 -6.73 -3.12
C SER A 72 -3.11 -7.97 -2.63
N GLY A 73 -3.16 -9.03 -3.43
CA GLY A 73 -3.73 -10.31 -3.03
C GLY A 73 -5.26 -10.35 -3.03
N GLY A 74 -5.97 -9.31 -3.48
CA GLY A 74 -7.43 -9.28 -3.50
C GLY A 74 -7.98 -8.03 -4.18
N ALA A 75 -9.31 -7.84 -4.13
CA ALA A 75 -9.90 -6.55 -4.50
C ALA A 75 -9.59 -5.56 -3.36
N PRO A 76 -8.78 -4.51 -3.59
CA PRO A 76 -8.50 -3.54 -2.54
C PRO A 76 -9.78 -2.81 -2.15
N ILE A 77 -9.82 -2.33 -0.90
CA ILE A 77 -10.76 -1.28 -0.52
C ILE A 77 -10.39 -0.05 -1.34
N VAL A 78 -11.39 0.52 -2.03
CA VAL A 78 -11.23 1.74 -2.82
C VAL A 78 -11.98 2.85 -2.10
N VAL A 79 -11.26 3.92 -1.80
CA VAL A 79 -11.81 5.20 -1.34
C VAL A 79 -11.64 6.19 -2.49
N ASP A 80 -12.76 6.66 -3.02
CA ASP A 80 -12.84 7.79 -3.93
C ASP A 80 -13.60 8.95 -3.28
N PHE A 81 -13.75 10.06 -4.01
CA PHE A 81 -14.36 11.28 -3.51
C PHE A 81 -15.63 11.67 -4.27
N ASP A 82 -16.12 10.82 -5.17
CA ASP A 82 -17.23 11.14 -6.08
C ASP A 82 -18.59 11.26 -5.38
N ASP A 83 -18.75 10.59 -4.24
CA ASP A 83 -19.96 10.70 -3.42
C ASP A 83 -19.94 11.91 -2.47
N LEU A 84 -18.87 12.71 -2.49
CA LEU A 84 -18.73 13.91 -1.66
C LEU A 84 -19.00 15.18 -2.47
N PRO A 85 -19.71 16.16 -1.89
CA PRO A 85 -19.93 17.43 -2.57
C PRO A 85 -18.62 18.21 -2.71
N PRO A 86 -18.38 18.90 -3.85
CA PRO A 86 -17.28 19.84 -3.98
C PRO A 86 -17.32 20.90 -2.87
N GLY A 87 -16.15 21.22 -2.29
CA GLY A 87 -15.99 22.09 -1.13
C GLY A 87 -16.05 21.36 0.21
N ALA A 88 -16.31 20.04 0.24
CA ALA A 88 -16.20 19.26 1.47
C ALA A 88 -14.75 19.30 2.00
N THR A 89 -14.60 19.59 3.29
CA THR A 89 -13.32 19.52 4.00
C THR A 89 -13.21 18.20 4.72
N ILE A 90 -12.13 17.44 4.47
CA ILE A 90 -11.97 16.07 4.95
C ILE A 90 -10.66 15.85 5.74
N GLY A 91 -10.06 16.93 6.26
CA GLY A 91 -8.98 16.81 7.23
C GLY A 91 -9.46 16.07 8.48
N ASP A 92 -8.70 15.06 8.91
CA ASP A 92 -9.00 14.13 9.99
C ASP A 92 -10.21 13.21 9.74
N TRP A 93 -10.68 13.11 8.49
CA TRP A 93 -11.76 12.18 8.16
C TRP A 93 -11.23 10.75 8.11
N THR A 94 -11.85 9.87 8.89
CA THR A 94 -11.62 8.43 8.82
C THR A 94 -12.68 7.76 7.95
N VAL A 95 -12.25 7.04 6.92
CA VAL A 95 -13.10 6.25 6.02
C VAL A 95 -12.47 4.89 5.80
N ALA A 96 -13.24 3.82 6.03
CA ALA A 96 -12.81 2.44 5.85
C ALA A 96 -11.47 2.06 6.53
N GLY A 97 -11.11 2.72 7.65
CA GLY A 97 -9.89 2.45 8.41
C GLY A 97 -8.66 3.29 8.02
N VAL A 98 -8.77 4.16 7.01
CA VAL A 98 -7.76 5.19 6.72
C VAL A 98 -8.24 6.55 7.22
N THR A 99 -7.36 7.28 7.89
CA THR A 99 -7.54 8.67 8.31
C THR A 99 -6.65 9.56 7.46
N LEU A 100 -7.21 10.63 6.90
CA LEU A 100 -6.47 11.59 6.08
C LEU A 100 -6.11 12.83 6.90
N HIS A 101 -4.86 13.26 6.83
CA HIS A 101 -4.39 14.50 7.46
C HIS A 101 -3.69 15.39 6.41
N GLY A 102 -3.95 16.70 6.46
CA GLY A 102 -3.15 17.69 5.74
C GLY A 102 -2.04 18.22 6.65
N ALA A 103 -0.85 18.50 6.12
CA ALA A 103 0.25 19.06 6.93
C ALA A 103 0.21 20.60 6.99
N GLY A 104 -0.33 21.26 5.96
CA GLY A 104 -0.46 22.72 5.87
C GLY A 104 -1.80 23.16 5.32
N ALA A 105 -2.08 22.86 4.05
CA ALA A 105 -3.31 23.26 3.40
C ALA A 105 -4.50 22.36 3.80
N PRO A 106 -5.74 22.89 3.81
CA PRO A 106 -6.92 22.08 4.09
C PRO A 106 -7.13 21.03 3.00
N LEU A 107 -7.43 19.80 3.40
CA LEU A 107 -7.84 18.73 2.50
C LEU A 107 -9.27 18.98 2.00
N LEU A 108 -9.41 19.39 0.74
CA LEU A 108 -10.69 19.73 0.12
C LEU A 108 -11.03 18.78 -1.01
N VAL A 109 -12.29 18.36 -1.07
CA VAL A 109 -12.85 17.69 -2.25
C VAL A 109 -13.22 18.76 -3.26
N VAL A 110 -12.73 18.63 -4.49
CA VAL A 110 -13.04 19.56 -5.60
C VAL A 110 -13.39 18.77 -6.84
N ARG A 111 -14.00 19.42 -7.84
CA ARG A 111 -14.05 18.81 -9.17
C ARG A 111 -12.73 19.06 -9.86
N ALA A 112 -12.12 18.03 -10.43
CA ALA A 112 -10.84 18.19 -11.13
C ALA A 112 -10.90 19.27 -12.22
N HIS A 113 -11.99 19.32 -12.99
CA HIS A 113 -12.18 20.32 -14.05
C HIS A 113 -12.33 21.77 -13.56
N ASP A 114 -12.67 21.97 -12.28
CA ASP A 114 -12.84 23.30 -11.66
C ASP A 114 -11.51 23.83 -11.10
N THR A 115 -10.47 22.99 -11.03
CA THR A 115 -9.14 23.42 -10.60
C THR A 115 -8.50 24.34 -11.64
N PHE A 116 -7.70 25.31 -11.18
CA PHE A 116 -7.04 26.26 -12.05
C PHE A 116 -5.68 26.66 -11.51
N THR A 117 -4.74 26.89 -12.43
CA THR A 117 -3.45 27.53 -12.14
C THR A 117 -3.62 29.05 -12.26
N PRO A 118 -3.34 29.84 -11.21
CA PRO A 118 -3.40 31.29 -11.26
C PRO A 118 -2.29 31.88 -12.14
N ALA A 119 -2.48 33.11 -12.60
CA ALA A 119 -1.51 33.83 -13.44
C ALA A 119 -0.24 34.30 -12.69
N THR A 120 -0.10 33.93 -11.42
CA THR A 120 1.01 34.31 -10.54
C THR A 120 2.26 33.45 -10.72
N PHE A 121 2.17 32.30 -11.41
CA PHE A 121 3.35 31.56 -11.82
C PHE A 121 4.18 32.34 -12.83
N THR A 122 5.50 32.24 -12.70
CA THR A 122 6.44 32.82 -13.66
C THR A 122 6.49 31.96 -14.92
N ASP A 123 6.54 32.61 -16.09
CA ASP A 123 6.74 31.97 -17.40
C ASP A 123 5.69 30.93 -17.87
N VAL A 124 4.51 30.83 -17.23
CA VAL A 124 3.44 29.93 -17.69
C VAL A 124 2.68 30.56 -18.88
N PRO A 125 2.77 30.00 -20.11
CA PRO A 125 2.23 30.67 -21.30
C PRO A 125 0.70 30.70 -21.34
N ASP A 126 0.04 29.70 -20.74
CA ASP A 126 -1.42 29.58 -20.71
C ASP A 126 -1.88 28.86 -19.42
N PRO A 127 -2.00 29.57 -18.29
CA PRO A 127 -2.36 28.99 -17.00
C PRO A 127 -3.66 28.17 -17.03
N ALA A 128 -4.59 28.51 -17.91
CA ALA A 128 -5.88 27.81 -18.04
C ALA A 128 -5.75 26.35 -18.53
N ARG A 129 -4.58 25.95 -19.03
CA ARG A 129 -4.30 24.55 -19.43
C ARG A 129 -3.86 23.66 -18.27
N TYR A 130 -3.36 24.25 -17.20
CA TYR A 130 -2.75 23.54 -16.08
C TYR A 130 -3.80 23.38 -14.97
N ARG A 131 -4.34 22.16 -14.89
CA ARG A 131 -5.41 21.76 -13.96
C ARG A 131 -5.27 20.29 -13.65
N LEU A 132 -5.79 19.84 -12.54
CA LEU A 132 -5.81 18.41 -12.21
C LEU A 132 -6.78 17.66 -13.14
N ILE A 133 -6.46 16.40 -13.45
CA ILE A 133 -7.31 15.53 -14.29
C ILE A 133 -7.65 14.28 -13.48
N ALA A 134 -8.93 14.11 -13.14
CA ALA A 134 -9.40 12.91 -12.46
C ALA A 134 -9.19 11.66 -13.33
N THR A 135 -8.86 10.54 -12.70
CA THR A 135 -8.74 9.21 -13.31
C THR A 135 -10.00 8.34 -13.08
N SER A 136 -10.84 8.73 -12.13
CA SER A 136 -12.18 8.20 -11.84
C SER A 136 -13.15 9.35 -11.61
N GLY A 137 -14.41 9.15 -12.03
CA GLY A 137 -15.49 10.14 -11.89
C GLY A 137 -15.09 11.58 -12.19
N ALA A 138 -15.37 12.49 -11.26
CA ALA A 138 -15.13 13.91 -11.43
C ALA A 138 -14.60 14.62 -10.17
N GLN A 139 -14.73 14.03 -8.98
CA GLN A 139 -14.29 14.62 -7.72
C GLN A 139 -12.92 14.05 -7.33
N ILE A 140 -12.05 14.92 -6.84
CA ILE A 140 -10.71 14.59 -6.39
C ILE A 140 -10.46 15.25 -5.04
N LEU A 141 -9.49 14.73 -4.30
CA LEU A 141 -8.87 15.43 -3.19
C LEU A 141 -7.79 16.37 -3.73
N SER A 142 -7.94 17.65 -3.42
CA SER A 142 -6.99 18.71 -3.77
C SER A 142 -6.70 19.51 -2.51
N PRO A 143 -5.57 19.26 -1.83
CA PRO A 143 -5.14 20.12 -0.73
C PRO A 143 -5.05 21.58 -1.22
N GLY A 144 -5.53 22.52 -0.41
CA GLY A 144 -5.61 23.94 -0.81
C GLY A 144 -6.80 24.30 -1.71
N GLY A 145 -7.46 23.30 -2.31
CA GLY A 145 -8.73 23.46 -3.02
C GLY A 145 -8.58 23.63 -4.52
N ILE A 146 -9.41 24.52 -5.11
CA ILE A 146 -9.48 24.69 -6.57
C ILE A 146 -8.34 25.51 -7.15
N GLU A 147 -7.69 26.35 -6.34
CA GLU A 147 -6.56 27.16 -6.78
C GLU A 147 -5.28 26.36 -6.55
N LEU A 148 -4.59 26.03 -7.65
CA LEU A 148 -3.29 25.35 -7.64
C LEU A 148 -2.23 26.45 -7.53
N ALA A 149 -2.05 27.01 -6.32
CA ALA A 149 -1.28 28.23 -6.11
C ALA A 149 0.24 27.98 -6.11
N PRO A 150 1.05 28.96 -6.54
CA PRO A 150 2.49 28.91 -6.38
C PRO A 150 2.90 29.12 -4.91
N GLY A 151 4.06 28.58 -4.56
CA GLY A 151 4.68 28.72 -3.25
C GLY A 151 5.47 30.02 -3.04
N PRO A 152 5.90 30.32 -1.80
CA PRO A 152 5.59 29.58 -0.58
C PRO A 152 4.32 30.13 0.08
N ASN A 153 3.22 29.38 0.02
CA ASN A 153 2.00 29.70 0.76
C ASN A 153 1.43 28.43 1.39
N PRO A 154 1.84 28.08 2.62
CA PRO A 154 1.47 26.81 3.22
C PRO A 154 -0.04 26.57 3.37
N ALA A 155 -0.87 27.62 3.37
CA ALA A 155 -2.32 27.47 3.47
C ALA A 155 -2.99 27.00 2.17
N VAL A 156 -2.26 27.04 1.04
CA VAL A 156 -2.79 26.70 -0.29
C VAL A 156 -1.85 25.74 -1.04
N GLU A 157 -0.54 25.96 -0.97
CA GLU A 157 0.46 25.23 -1.75
C GLU A 157 1.13 24.07 -0.99
N ASN A 158 1.21 24.10 0.36
CA ASN A 158 1.64 22.90 1.10
C ASN A 158 0.52 21.86 1.05
N ASP A 159 0.60 20.99 0.06
CA ASP A 159 -0.39 20.00 -0.30
C ASP A 159 0.01 18.59 0.14
N ASP A 160 0.83 18.54 1.18
CA ASP A 160 1.20 17.32 1.85
C ASP A 160 -0.04 16.59 2.36
N VAL A 161 -0.10 15.29 2.06
CA VAL A 161 -1.15 14.39 2.54
C VAL A 161 -0.52 13.28 3.35
N THR A 162 -1.02 13.07 4.56
CA THR A 162 -0.69 11.88 5.36
C THR A 162 -1.90 10.96 5.45
N LEU A 163 -1.70 9.71 5.09
CA LEU A 163 -2.67 8.62 5.23
C LEU A 163 -2.25 7.77 6.43
N VAL A 164 -3.12 7.64 7.43
CA VAL A 164 -2.89 6.81 8.62
C VAL A 164 -3.87 5.65 8.62
N PHE A 165 -3.35 4.43 8.67
CA PHE A 165 -4.13 3.19 8.68
C PHE A 165 -4.19 2.63 10.09
N ASP A 166 -5.41 2.41 10.58
CA ASP A 166 -5.67 1.75 11.86
C ASP A 166 -6.85 0.77 11.71
N PRO A 167 -6.59 -0.56 11.64
CA PRO A 167 -5.28 -1.21 11.77
C PRO A 167 -4.33 -0.95 10.58
N PRO A 168 -3.01 -1.19 10.73
CA PRO A 168 -2.05 -1.18 9.60
C PRO A 168 -2.48 -2.10 8.46
N VAL A 169 -2.00 -1.84 7.24
CA VAL A 169 -2.37 -2.52 5.99
C VAL A 169 -1.18 -3.25 5.35
N ALA A 170 -1.46 -4.22 4.46
CA ALA A 170 -0.44 -4.92 3.68
C ALA A 170 -0.16 -4.23 2.34
N ALA A 171 -1.13 -3.50 1.80
CA ALA A 171 -0.93 -2.76 0.56
C ALA A 171 -1.64 -1.41 0.62
N VAL A 172 -1.02 -0.40 0.03
CA VAL A 172 -1.61 0.91 -0.21
C VAL A 172 -1.10 1.48 -1.51
N GLY A 173 -1.97 2.09 -2.29
CA GLY A 173 -1.63 2.86 -3.48
C GLY A 173 -2.66 3.90 -3.78
N PHE A 174 -2.32 4.87 -4.62
CA PHE A 174 -3.19 5.97 -4.98
C PHE A 174 -2.79 6.56 -6.32
N ASP A 175 -3.76 7.23 -6.94
CA ASP A 175 -3.54 8.00 -8.15
C ASP A 175 -3.09 9.41 -7.79
N VAL A 176 -1.88 9.78 -8.20
CA VAL A 176 -1.31 11.11 -8.01
C VAL A 176 -1.55 11.92 -9.27
N LEU A 177 -2.14 13.09 -9.10
CA LEU A 177 -2.46 14.03 -10.16
C LEU A 177 -1.48 15.20 -10.11
N THR A 178 -1.06 15.70 -11.27
CA THR A 178 -0.23 16.91 -11.36
C THR A 178 -0.79 17.86 -12.43
N PRO A 179 -0.77 19.19 -12.20
CA PRO A 179 -1.11 20.17 -13.21
C PRO A 179 -0.12 20.16 -14.39
N SER A 180 1.10 19.64 -14.23
CA SER A 180 2.09 19.51 -15.30
C SER A 180 2.89 18.20 -15.24
N ALA A 181 2.76 17.36 -16.27
CA ALA A 181 3.43 16.07 -16.39
C ALA A 181 4.83 16.17 -17.04
N ASP A 182 5.70 17.00 -16.48
CA ASP A 182 7.06 17.23 -17.02
C ASP A 182 8.13 16.29 -16.45
N GLY A 183 7.74 15.49 -15.45
CA GLY A 183 8.58 14.52 -14.76
C GLY A 183 9.60 15.15 -13.81
N MET A 184 9.43 16.41 -13.43
CA MET A 184 10.27 17.11 -12.45
C MET A 184 9.48 17.48 -11.18
N SER A 185 8.64 16.57 -10.68
CA SER A 185 7.95 16.84 -9.42
C SER A 185 8.87 16.64 -8.22
N PHE A 186 8.90 17.62 -7.32
CA PHE A 186 9.55 17.53 -6.01
C PHE A 186 8.69 16.78 -4.98
N VAL A 187 7.89 15.82 -5.46
CA VAL A 187 7.00 14.97 -4.68
C VAL A 187 7.76 13.75 -4.17
N THR A 188 7.88 13.65 -2.86
CA THR A 188 8.41 12.49 -2.15
C THR A 188 7.28 11.74 -1.47
N VAL A 189 7.29 10.41 -1.57
CA VAL A 189 6.41 9.56 -0.77
C VAL A 189 7.25 8.79 0.25
N THR A 190 6.76 8.70 1.48
CA THR A 190 7.38 7.94 2.57
C THR A 190 6.36 7.01 3.20
N ALA A 191 6.61 5.70 3.13
CA ALA A 191 5.81 4.67 3.78
C ALA A 191 6.46 4.24 5.10
N ILE A 192 5.69 4.24 6.17
CA ILE A 192 6.13 3.99 7.54
C ILE A 192 5.39 2.78 8.11
N GLY A 193 6.17 1.93 8.78
CA GLY A 193 5.77 0.71 9.42
C GLY A 193 4.98 0.94 10.70
N SER A 194 4.29 -0.10 11.18
CA SER A 194 3.56 -0.11 12.45
C SER A 194 4.47 0.05 13.67
N ASP A 195 5.73 -0.33 13.53
CA ASP A 195 6.83 -0.13 14.48
C ASP A 195 7.52 1.24 14.35
N GLY A 196 7.08 2.08 13.40
CA GLY A 196 7.66 3.38 13.09
C GLY A 196 8.89 3.33 12.17
N ALA A 197 9.30 2.17 11.67
CA ALA A 197 10.40 2.05 10.72
C ALA A 197 9.99 2.57 9.33
N VAL A 198 10.91 3.21 8.61
CA VAL A 198 10.65 3.59 7.22
C VAL A 198 10.74 2.34 6.34
N LEU A 199 9.62 1.95 5.73
CA LEU A 199 9.55 0.83 4.79
C LEU A 199 10.06 1.24 3.41
N TRP A 200 9.75 2.48 3.01
CA TRP A 200 10.23 3.06 1.76
C TRP A 200 10.18 4.59 1.83
N SER A 201 11.13 5.25 1.16
CA SER A 201 11.09 6.69 0.92
C SER A 201 11.77 6.99 -0.41
N GLY A 202 11.13 7.83 -1.22
CA GLY A 202 11.68 8.25 -2.50
C GLY A 202 10.71 9.10 -3.32
N SER A 203 11.22 9.63 -4.43
CA SER A 203 10.40 10.39 -5.38
C SER A 203 9.40 9.49 -6.09
N VAL A 204 8.22 10.03 -6.37
CA VAL A 204 7.22 9.36 -7.21
C VAL A 204 7.59 9.59 -8.68
N ASP A 205 7.59 8.52 -9.46
CA ASP A 205 7.68 8.64 -10.92
C ASP A 205 6.35 9.19 -11.45
N LEU A 206 6.23 10.51 -11.51
CA LEU A 206 5.09 11.15 -12.16
C LEU A 206 5.16 10.96 -13.68
N PRO A 207 4.00 10.99 -14.37
CA PRO A 207 3.95 10.90 -15.81
C PRO A 207 4.83 11.96 -16.43
N ARG A 208 5.56 11.57 -17.49
CA ARG A 208 6.40 12.48 -18.26
C ARG A 208 6.01 12.44 -19.72
N VAL A 209 5.60 13.58 -20.25
CA VAL A 209 5.42 13.72 -21.70
C VAL A 209 6.80 13.83 -22.36
N ARG A 210 7.11 12.88 -23.25
CA ARG A 210 8.44 12.79 -23.87
C ARG A 210 8.75 14.05 -24.70
N GLY A 211 9.86 14.70 -24.37
CA GLY A 211 10.33 15.88 -25.09
C GLY A 211 9.86 17.21 -24.48
N GLU A 212 9.01 17.16 -23.46
CA GLU A 212 8.60 18.31 -22.69
C GLU A 212 9.31 18.24 -21.33
N THR A 213 9.85 19.38 -20.90
CA THR A 213 10.63 19.50 -19.64
C THR A 213 10.18 20.69 -18.80
N ARG A 214 9.20 21.43 -19.31
CA ARG A 214 8.56 22.58 -18.68
C ARG A 214 7.21 22.72 -19.36
N TYR A 215 6.15 22.92 -18.59
CA TYR A 215 4.80 23.22 -19.13
C TYR A 215 4.14 22.06 -19.87
N ALA A 216 4.48 20.82 -19.52
CA ALA A 216 3.81 19.65 -20.05
C ALA A 216 2.31 19.68 -19.69
N PRO A 217 1.42 19.09 -20.52
CA PRO A 217 0.02 18.91 -20.17
C PRO A 217 -0.13 18.28 -18.78
N PRO A 218 -1.27 18.49 -18.10
CA PRO A 218 -1.52 17.79 -16.86
C PRO A 218 -1.49 16.27 -17.03
N GLY A 219 -1.19 15.57 -15.95
CA GLY A 219 -1.09 14.12 -15.96
C GLY A 219 -1.49 13.47 -14.65
N ALA A 220 -1.66 12.15 -14.72
CA ALA A 220 -1.96 11.31 -13.58
C ALA A 220 -1.08 10.05 -13.62
N GLY A 221 -0.48 9.69 -12.49
CA GLY A 221 0.33 8.50 -12.30
C GLY A 221 -0.21 7.66 -11.15
N PHE A 222 0.21 6.39 -11.08
CA PHE A 222 -0.12 5.53 -9.95
C PHE A 222 1.13 5.28 -9.12
N TRP A 223 1.00 5.40 -7.80
CA TRP A 223 2.01 4.93 -6.85
C TRP A 223 1.38 3.93 -5.90
N GLY A 224 2.09 2.86 -5.56
CA GLY A 224 1.67 1.96 -4.51
C GLY A 224 2.83 1.18 -3.91
N ILE A 225 2.61 0.62 -2.74
CA ILE A 225 3.52 -0.25 -2.01
C ILE A 225 2.75 -1.46 -1.47
N VAL A 226 3.37 -2.64 -1.58
CA VAL A 226 2.84 -3.90 -1.07
C VAL A 226 3.89 -4.53 -0.18
N ALA A 227 3.52 -4.91 1.03
CA ALA A 227 4.32 -5.66 1.98
C ALA A 227 3.73 -7.06 2.19
N GLU A 228 4.58 -8.01 2.60
CA GLU A 228 4.14 -9.40 2.87
C GLU A 228 3.25 -9.55 4.11
N ALA A 229 3.21 -8.53 4.98
CA ALA A 229 2.47 -8.51 6.23
C ALA A 229 1.80 -7.13 6.42
N CYS A 230 0.84 -7.06 7.36
CA CYS A 230 0.13 -5.83 7.74
C CYS A 230 1.01 -4.88 8.55
N VAL A 231 2.02 -4.32 7.90
CA VAL A 231 3.01 -3.46 8.54
C VAL A 231 2.88 -2.02 8.14
N ILE A 232 2.18 -1.67 7.04
CA ILE A 232 2.11 -0.28 6.59
C ILE A 232 1.10 0.47 7.44
N ARG A 233 1.57 1.38 8.28
CA ARG A 233 0.71 2.16 9.18
C ARG A 233 0.46 3.56 8.65
N GLU A 234 1.43 4.13 7.95
CA GLU A 234 1.36 5.52 7.55
C GLU A 234 2.02 5.72 6.19
N VAL A 235 1.42 6.55 5.34
CA VAL A 235 2.03 7.03 4.10
C VAL A 235 1.96 8.55 4.08
N ARG A 236 3.12 9.19 3.88
CA ARG A 236 3.25 10.63 3.71
C ARG A 236 3.54 10.93 2.25
N VAL A 237 2.81 11.87 1.69
CA VAL A 237 3.08 12.51 0.40
C VAL A 237 3.51 13.93 0.73
N ASP A 238 4.67 14.34 0.23
CA ASP A 238 5.35 15.59 0.57
C ASP A 238 5.78 16.28 -0.73
N GLU A 239 5.24 17.46 -1.01
CA GLU A 239 5.63 18.32 -2.15
C GLU A 239 6.56 19.42 -1.60
N THR A 240 7.71 19.60 -2.25
CA THR A 240 8.81 20.39 -1.67
C THR A 240 9.37 21.47 -2.59
N ASP A 241 8.71 21.80 -3.71
CA ASP A 241 9.27 22.79 -4.62
C ASP A 241 9.32 24.19 -3.98
N GLY A 242 8.29 24.56 -3.21
CA GLY A 242 8.17 25.84 -2.51
C GLY A 242 8.27 27.08 -3.39
N ASP A 243 8.07 26.98 -4.71
CA ASP A 243 8.37 28.05 -5.67
C ASP A 243 7.21 28.39 -6.63
N ALA A 244 7.49 29.30 -7.57
CA ALA A 244 6.52 29.82 -8.54
C ALA A 244 6.99 29.65 -9.99
N ALA A 245 7.95 28.75 -10.23
CA ALA A 245 8.65 28.63 -11.51
C ALA A 245 7.87 27.81 -12.53
N CYS A 246 7.15 26.78 -12.10
CA CYS A 246 6.36 25.88 -12.93
C CYS A 246 5.09 25.46 -12.19
N PRO A 247 4.00 25.12 -12.90
CA PRO A 247 2.75 24.66 -12.29
C PRO A 247 2.85 23.15 -12.01
N ASP A 248 3.85 22.77 -11.24
CA ASP A 248 4.15 21.42 -10.75
C ASP A 248 4.26 21.37 -9.21
N SER A 249 4.18 22.53 -8.55
CA SER A 249 4.10 22.75 -7.09
C SER A 249 2.84 22.22 -6.41
N ASN A 250 1.95 21.56 -7.17
CA ASN A 250 0.70 21.06 -6.62
C ASN A 250 0.38 19.63 -7.06
N ILE A 251 -0.26 18.87 -6.19
CA ILE A 251 -0.72 17.51 -6.38
C ILE A 251 -2.19 17.37 -6.02
N GLY A 252 -2.84 16.42 -6.68
CA GLY A 252 -4.13 15.89 -6.26
C GLY A 252 -4.07 14.39 -6.02
N ILE A 253 -5.03 13.89 -5.27
CA ILE A 253 -5.28 12.46 -5.10
C ILE A 253 -6.70 12.17 -5.59
N ASP A 254 -6.85 11.18 -6.47
CA ASP A 254 -8.15 10.83 -7.03
C ASP A 254 -8.78 9.61 -6.35
N SER A 255 -8.04 8.51 -6.28
CA SER A 255 -8.47 7.31 -5.56
C SER A 255 -7.36 6.79 -4.65
N ILE A 256 -7.74 6.30 -3.48
CA ILE A 256 -6.87 5.58 -2.54
C ILE A 256 -7.33 4.13 -2.52
N ARG A 257 -6.38 3.22 -2.69
CA ARG A 257 -6.58 1.77 -2.73
C ARG A 257 -5.74 1.15 -1.64
N PHE A 258 -6.34 0.38 -0.76
CA PHE A 258 -5.58 -0.35 0.24
C PHE A 258 -6.16 -1.72 0.48
N ALA A 259 -5.28 -2.65 0.80
CA ALA A 259 -5.65 -3.96 1.28
C ALA A 259 -5.25 -4.03 2.75
N PRO A 260 -6.20 -3.99 3.71
CA PRO A 260 -5.92 -4.65 4.98
C PRO A 260 -5.49 -6.07 4.62
N THR A 261 -4.56 -6.67 5.37
CA THR A 261 -4.21 -8.05 5.08
C THR A 261 -5.49 -8.84 5.04
N THR A 262 -5.80 -9.38 3.86
CA THR A 262 -6.58 -10.59 3.74
C THR A 262 -5.75 -11.77 4.25
N ASP A 263 -4.94 -11.61 5.30
CA ASP A 263 -4.42 -12.73 6.08
C ASP A 263 -5.47 -13.21 7.09
N VAL A 264 -6.73 -12.81 6.85
CA VAL A 264 -7.82 -13.77 6.86
C VAL A 264 -7.42 -14.97 6.01
N ARG A 265 -7.04 -14.94 4.73
CA ARG A 265 -6.66 -16.12 3.90
C ARG A 265 -5.57 -17.06 4.42
N GLY A 266 -4.71 -16.61 5.34
CA GLY A 266 -3.93 -17.54 6.15
C GLY A 266 -4.86 -18.27 7.13
N ALA A 267 -5.56 -17.52 7.97
CA ALA A 267 -6.51 -18.01 8.97
C ALA A 267 -7.92 -18.45 8.47
N ASP A 268 -8.31 -18.19 7.22
CA ASP A 268 -9.55 -18.50 6.47
C ASP A 268 -9.15 -19.60 5.50
N LEU A 269 -9.09 -20.78 6.09
CA LEU A 269 -8.56 -21.98 5.49
C LEU A 269 -9.61 -22.69 4.66
N ASP A 270 -10.88 -22.32 4.78
CA ASP A 270 -11.97 -22.84 3.95
C ASP A 270 -12.35 -21.92 2.77
N GLY A 271 -11.83 -20.69 2.74
CA GLY A 271 -11.98 -19.73 1.65
C GLY A 271 -13.34 -19.03 1.61
N ASN A 272 -14.05 -18.98 2.74
CA ASN A 272 -15.39 -18.38 2.84
C ASN A 272 -15.37 -16.87 3.13
N ALA A 273 -14.18 -16.27 3.29
CA ALA A 273 -13.94 -14.86 3.60
C ALA A 273 -14.35 -14.42 5.02
N VAL A 274 -14.42 -15.35 5.98
CA VAL A 274 -14.66 -15.13 7.41
C VAL A 274 -13.67 -16.00 8.18
N VAL A 275 -13.00 -15.49 9.22
CA VAL A 275 -12.24 -16.35 10.16
C VAL A 275 -13.17 -16.88 11.23
N ASP A 276 -13.57 -18.15 11.15
CA ASP A 276 -14.46 -18.77 12.14
C ASP A 276 -14.06 -20.20 12.54
N ALA A 277 -14.92 -20.86 13.32
CA ALA A 277 -14.63 -22.20 13.81
C ALA A 277 -14.42 -23.26 12.69
N ALA A 278 -14.91 -23.01 11.47
CA ALA A 278 -14.67 -23.85 10.31
C ALA A 278 -13.18 -23.82 9.93
N ASP A 279 -12.54 -22.66 10.01
CA ASP A 279 -11.12 -22.52 9.69
C ASP A 279 -10.23 -23.16 10.73
N LEU A 280 -10.56 -23.04 12.02
CA LEU A 280 -9.87 -23.83 13.05
C LEU A 280 -9.99 -25.34 12.75
N GLY A 281 -11.14 -25.78 12.24
CA GLY A 281 -11.34 -27.15 11.77
C GLY A 281 -10.37 -27.52 10.65
N ALA A 282 -10.24 -26.67 9.63
CA ALA A 282 -9.31 -26.86 8.52
C ALA A 282 -7.84 -26.82 8.97
N LEU A 283 -7.48 -25.95 9.91
CA LEU A 283 -6.14 -25.86 10.52
C LEU A 283 -5.76 -27.16 11.22
N LEU A 284 -6.67 -27.71 12.01
CA LEU A 284 -6.43 -28.96 12.74
C LEU A 284 -6.32 -30.17 11.79
N VAL A 285 -7.03 -30.15 10.66
CA VAL A 285 -6.86 -31.14 9.59
C VAL A 285 -5.47 -31.02 8.97
N ALA A 286 -5.04 -29.80 8.59
CA ALA A 286 -3.71 -29.55 8.05
C ALA A 286 -2.59 -29.95 9.03
N TRP A 287 -2.75 -29.64 10.33
CA TRP A 287 -1.82 -30.07 11.39
C TRP A 287 -1.70 -31.59 11.42
N ARG A 288 -2.83 -32.31 11.46
CA ARG A 288 -2.83 -33.78 11.47
C ARG A 288 -2.17 -34.37 10.22
N GLU A 289 -2.34 -33.76 9.06
CA GLU A 289 -1.81 -34.25 7.77
C GLU A 289 -0.34 -33.90 7.54
N SER A 290 0.17 -32.83 8.18
CA SER A 290 1.57 -32.37 8.05
C SER A 290 2.60 -33.45 8.42
N GLY A 291 2.23 -34.41 9.27
CA GLY A 291 3.08 -35.55 9.66
C GLY A 291 3.06 -36.74 8.70
N VAL A 292 2.22 -36.73 7.66
CA VAL A 292 1.90 -37.95 6.87
C VAL A 292 2.38 -37.85 5.41
N THR A 293 2.33 -36.69 4.76
CA THR A 293 2.82 -36.52 3.37
C THR A 293 3.02 -35.05 2.98
N ALA A 294 4.10 -34.75 2.25
CA ALA A 294 4.47 -33.42 1.75
C ALA A 294 3.59 -32.91 0.58
N ALA A 295 2.26 -32.90 0.75
CA ALA A 295 1.31 -32.38 -0.25
C ALA A 295 0.96 -30.91 0.00
N ALA A 296 0.45 -30.22 -1.02
CA ALA A 296 0.18 -28.77 -1.05
C ALA A 296 -0.69 -28.20 0.10
N SER A 297 -1.36 -29.05 0.90
CA SER A 297 -2.23 -28.64 2.02
C SER A 297 -1.49 -28.05 3.22
N TRP A 298 -0.21 -28.40 3.46
CA TRP A 298 0.52 -27.81 4.60
C TRP A 298 0.79 -26.32 4.43
N ARG A 299 0.88 -25.81 3.19
CA ARG A 299 1.14 -24.39 2.94
C ARG A 299 -0.02 -23.49 3.33
N ALA A 300 -1.24 -24.01 3.33
CA ALA A 300 -2.40 -23.26 3.79
C ALA A 300 -2.40 -23.15 5.31
N GLY A 301 -2.11 -24.24 6.03
CA GLY A 301 -2.11 -24.25 7.51
C GLY A 301 -0.83 -23.73 8.19
N ASP A 302 0.24 -23.47 7.45
CA ASP A 302 1.52 -22.92 7.96
C ASP A 302 1.42 -21.39 8.04
N LEU A 303 0.65 -20.92 9.03
CA LEU A 303 0.29 -19.52 9.21
C LEU A 303 1.50 -18.67 9.58
N ASN A 304 2.48 -19.26 10.27
CA ASN A 304 3.70 -18.56 10.67
C ASN A 304 4.86 -18.70 9.66
N ARG A 305 4.64 -19.42 8.55
CA ARG A 305 5.59 -19.67 7.45
C ARG A 305 6.90 -20.35 7.88
N ASP A 306 6.89 -21.14 8.95
CA ASP A 306 8.07 -21.86 9.45
C ASP A 306 8.27 -23.25 8.80
N ARG A 307 7.41 -23.58 7.83
CA ARG A 307 7.34 -24.85 7.10
C ARG A 307 6.83 -26.01 7.95
N ARG A 308 6.09 -25.72 9.00
CA ARG A 308 5.38 -26.70 9.83
C ARG A 308 3.95 -26.20 10.04
N VAL A 309 3.08 -27.14 10.35
CA VAL A 309 1.75 -26.82 10.87
C VAL A 309 1.70 -27.40 12.27
N ASP A 310 1.79 -26.55 13.28
CA ASP A 310 1.84 -26.94 14.68
C ASP A 310 1.04 -25.99 15.61
N ALA A 311 1.28 -26.10 16.91
CA ALA A 311 0.56 -25.30 17.91
C ALA A 311 0.79 -23.79 17.73
N THR A 312 1.91 -23.40 17.10
CA THR A 312 2.25 -22.01 16.85
C THR A 312 1.34 -21.41 15.79
N ASP A 313 0.91 -22.20 14.80
CA ASP A 313 -0.07 -21.78 13.79
C ASP A 313 -1.46 -21.60 14.40
N VAL A 314 -1.83 -22.43 15.37
CA VAL A 314 -3.09 -22.23 16.13
C VAL A 314 -3.06 -20.94 16.93
N LEU A 315 -1.91 -20.56 17.49
CA LEU A 315 -1.77 -19.27 18.16
C LEU A 315 -1.86 -18.11 17.16
N ALA A 316 -1.24 -18.23 15.99
CA ALA A 316 -1.37 -17.24 14.92
C ALA A 316 -2.82 -17.08 14.45
N TRP A 317 -3.57 -18.17 14.35
CA TRP A 317 -5.01 -18.16 14.05
C TRP A 317 -5.82 -17.45 15.14
N LEU A 318 -5.55 -17.74 16.42
CA LEU A 318 -6.24 -17.08 17.54
C LEU A 318 -5.94 -15.58 17.62
N ASP A 319 -4.70 -15.19 17.32
CA ASP A 319 -4.31 -13.78 17.23
C ASP A 319 -5.04 -13.07 16.07
N ALA A 320 -5.23 -13.77 14.94
CA ALA A 320 -6.03 -13.26 13.82
C ALA A 320 -7.51 -13.07 14.20
N CYS A 321 -8.13 -14.03 14.89
CA CYS A 321 -9.52 -13.89 15.39
C CYS A 321 -9.69 -12.76 16.40
N ALA A 322 -8.66 -12.43 17.18
CA ALA A 322 -8.72 -11.37 18.19
C ALA A 322 -8.57 -9.96 17.60
N ALA A 323 -8.14 -9.87 16.34
CA ALA A 323 -7.98 -8.62 15.61
C ALA A 323 -9.24 -8.20 14.82
N GLU A 324 -10.23 -9.10 14.68
CA GLU A 324 -11.58 -8.82 14.16
C GLU A 324 -12.51 -8.26 15.24
#